data_AF-A0A315D677-F1
#
_entry.id   AF-A0A315D677-F1
#
_cell.length_a   1.000
_cell.length_b   1.000
_cell.length_c   1.000
_cell.angle_alpha   90.00
_cell.angle_beta   90.00
_cell.angle_gamma   90.00
#
_symmetry.space_group_name_H-M   'P 1'
#
loop_
_entity.id
_entity.type
_entity.pdbx_description
1 polymer ?
#
loop_
_entity_poly.entity_id
_entity_poly.type
_entity_poly.pdbx_seq_one_letter_code
_entity_poly.pdbx_strand_id
1 'polypeptide(L)' 'MRIVAAQCNARGYRLGESHHKATHSDKVVEQARALHFAQGMPSRQIAKEIGVHRSTVMGWLTGRQRVQKWVKVKMVRVYE' A
#
# COMPACT_ATOMS: atom_id res chain seq x y z
N MET A 1 18.44 -3.78 -17.34
CA MET A 1 18.24 -4.95 -16.45
C MET A 1 18.89 -4.68 -15.11
N ARG A 2 18.10 -4.54 -14.04
CA ARG A 2 18.62 -4.20 -12.70
C ARG A 2 17.99 -5.06 -11.61
N ILE A 3 18.75 -5.28 -10.54
CA ILE A 3 18.29 -5.97 -9.35
C ILE A 3 17.82 -4.91 -8.36
N VAL A 4 16.57 -4.99 -7.93
CA VAL A 4 15.97 -4.08 -6.94
C VAL A 4 15.48 -4.88 -5.73
N ALA A 5 15.69 -4.31 -4.54
CA ALA A 5 15.14 -4.84 -3.31
C ALA A 5 13.63 -4.63 -3.31
N ALA A 6 12.86 -5.72 -3.31
CA ALA A 6 11.41 -5.70 -3.19
C ALA A 6 11.03 -6.21 -1.79
N GLN A 7 10.08 -5.52 -1.15
CA GLN A 7 9.54 -5.99 0.12
C GLN A 7 8.50 -7.09 -0.14
N CYS A 8 8.65 -8.21 0.56
CA CYS A 8 7.83 -9.40 0.37
C CYS A 8 7.14 -9.84 1.67
N ASN A 9 5.98 -10.49 1.53
CA ASN A 9 5.33 -11.20 2.63
C ASN A 9 6.09 -12.49 2.98
N ALA A 10 5.68 -13.17 4.06
CA ALA A 10 6.27 -14.45 4.48
C ALA A 10 6.22 -15.55 3.40
N ARG A 11 5.33 -15.44 2.42
CA ARG A 11 5.14 -16.37 1.30
C ARG A 11 5.94 -15.98 0.05
N GLY A 12 6.72 -14.90 0.09
CA GLY A 12 7.57 -14.44 -1.02
C GLY A 12 6.86 -13.59 -2.09
N TYR A 13 5.59 -13.23 -1.89
CA TYR A 13 4.89 -12.30 -2.78
C TYR A 13 5.26 -10.85 -2.46
N ARG A 14 5.43 -10.02 -3.49
CA ARG A 14 5.66 -8.58 -3.35
C ARG A 14 4.47 -7.92 -2.66
N LEU A 15 4.73 -6.99 -1.74
CA LEU A 15 3.71 -6.25 -0.99
C LEU A 15 3.80 -4.75 -1.24
N GLY A 16 2.70 -4.05 -0.98
CA GLY A 16 2.65 -2.59 -1.07
C GLY A 16 3.06 -2.07 -2.44
N GLU A 17 3.84 -1.00 -2.46
CA GLU A 17 4.36 -0.33 -3.67
C GLU A 17 5.29 -1.22 -4.51
N SER A 18 5.84 -2.28 -3.92
CA SER A 18 6.67 -3.25 -4.64
C SER A 18 5.86 -4.16 -5.58
N HIS A 19 4.54 -4.23 -5.42
CA HIS A 19 3.66 -5.07 -6.25
C HIS A 19 3.38 -4.40 -7.61
N HIS A 20 3.53 -5.13 -8.72
CA HIS A 20 3.36 -4.56 -10.07
C HIS A 20 1.95 -3.99 -10.36
N LYS A 21 0.93 -4.43 -9.61
CA LYS A 21 -0.44 -3.87 -9.66
C LYS A 21 -0.70 -2.78 -8.62
N ALA A 22 0.31 -2.36 -7.86
CA ALA A 22 0.15 -1.30 -6.89
C ALA A 22 -0.02 0.03 -7.61
N THR A 23 -1.23 0.56 -7.56
CA THR A 23 -1.58 1.83 -8.23
C THR A 23 -1.17 3.06 -7.42
N HIS A 24 -0.88 2.90 -6.13
CA HIS A 24 -0.57 4.00 -5.21
C HIS A 24 0.67 3.65 -4.36
N SER A 25 1.48 4.66 -4.03
CA SER A 25 2.66 4.50 -3.18
C SER A 25 2.28 4.09 -1.76
N ASP A 26 3.22 3.49 -1.03
CA ASP A 26 2.97 3.13 0.37
C ASP A 26 2.77 4.36 1.26
N LYS A 27 3.42 5.49 0.92
CA LYS A 27 3.23 6.77 1.60
C LYS A 27 1.78 7.26 1.57
N VAL A 28 1.11 7.16 0.42
CA VAL A 28 -0.30 7.59 0.29
C VAL A 28 -1.22 6.70 1.12
N VAL A 29 -0.93 5.39 1.18
CA VAL A 29 -1.69 4.46 2.01
C VAL A 29 -1.47 4.72 3.50
N GLU A 30 -0.23 5.01 3.89
CA GLU A 30 0.11 5.37 5.26
C GLU A 30 -0.54 6.69 5.68
N GLN A 31 -0.55 7.70 4.81
CA GLN A 31 -1.26 8.96 5.03
C GLN A 31 -2.76 8.72 5.23
N ALA A 32 -3.39 7.88 4.40
CA ALA A 32 -4.80 7.54 4.57
C ALA A 32 -5.08 6.85 5.92
N ARG A 33 -4.18 5.98 6.38
CA ARG A 33 -4.29 5.32 7.69
C ARG A 33 -4.10 6.31 8.83
N ALA A 34 -3.11 7.21 8.74
CA ALA A 34 -2.87 8.24 9.74
C ALA A 34 -4.09 9.16 9.91
N LEU A 35 -4.67 9.65 8.80
CA LEU A 35 -5.89 10.47 8.85
C LEU A 35 -7.07 9.74 9.49
N HIS A 36 -7.21 8.43 9.24
CA HIS A 36 -8.30 7.66 9.83
C HIS A 36 -8.10 7.35 11.31
N PHE A 37 -6.94 6.80 11.69
CA PHE A 37 -6.70 6.30 13.05
C PHE A 37 -6.26 7.39 14.03
N ALA A 38 -5.51 8.39 13.57
CA ALA A 38 -5.03 9.47 14.44
C ALA A 38 -6.01 10.65 14.50
N GLN A 39 -6.71 10.97 13.42
CA GLN A 39 -7.64 12.12 13.35
C GLN A 39 -9.12 11.72 13.33
N GLY A 40 -9.43 10.42 13.31
CA GLY A 40 -10.81 9.94 13.24
C GLY A 40 -11.53 10.26 11.93
N MET A 41 -10.79 10.65 10.89
CA MET A 41 -11.40 11.16 9.66
C MET A 41 -12.16 10.05 8.91
N PRO A 42 -13.40 10.30 8.43
CA PRO A 42 -14.14 9.32 7.67
C PRO A 42 -13.52 9.09 6.29
N SER A 43 -13.62 7.86 5.78
CA SER A 43 -13.01 7.44 4.51
C SER A 43 -13.40 8.27 3.29
N ARG A 44 -14.60 8.87 3.29
CA ARG A 44 -15.08 9.77 2.22
C ARG A 44 -14.33 11.11 2.21
N GLN A 45 -13.95 11.61 3.38
CA GLN A 45 -13.21 12.86 3.51
C GLN A 45 -11.73 12.61 3.21
N ILE A 46 -11.17 11.52 3.71
CA ILE A 46 -9.81 11.05 3.36
C ILE A 46 -9.66 10.93 1.83
N ALA A 47 -10.61 10.29 1.17
CA ALA A 47 -10.64 10.14 -0.29
C ALA A 47 -10.55 11.49 -1.04
N LYS A 48 -11.24 12.51 -0.57
CA LYS A 48 -11.17 13.86 -1.13
C LYS A 48 -9.81 14.51 -0.86
N GLU A 49 -9.31 14.36 0.37
CA GLU A 49 -8.05 14.95 0.82
C GLU A 49 -6.85 14.45 0.01
N ILE A 50 -6.78 13.13 -0.22
CA ILE A 50 -5.65 12.50 -0.91
C ILE A 50 -5.89 12.24 -2.40
N GLY A 51 -7.07 12.63 -2.92
CA GLY A 51 -7.42 12.46 -4.34
C GLY A 51 -7.60 11.01 -4.80
N VAL A 52 -8.05 10.11 -3.92
CA VAL A 52 -8.19 8.67 -4.21
C VAL A 52 -9.65 8.24 -4.09
N HIS A 53 -10.10 7.32 -4.95
CA HIS A 53 -11.47 6.82 -4.89
C HIS A 53 -11.80 6.18 -3.53
N ARG A 54 -13.00 6.48 -2.99
CA ARG A 54 -13.43 6.02 -1.65
C ARG A 54 -13.32 4.52 -1.45
N SER A 55 -13.67 3.71 -2.46
CA SER A 55 -13.60 2.25 -2.34
C SER A 55 -12.17 1.74 -2.15
N THR A 56 -11.20 2.41 -2.77
CA THR A 56 -9.77 2.12 -2.62
C THR A 56 -9.30 2.45 -1.20
N VAL A 57 -9.66 3.64 -0.68
CA VAL A 57 -9.36 4.03 0.70
C VAL A 57 -9.97 3.04 1.70
N MET A 58 -11.24 2.67 1.52
CA MET A 58 -11.90 1.65 2.34
C MET A 58 -11.17 0.31 2.27
N GLY A 59 -10.71 -0.12 1.09
CA GLY A 59 -9.91 -1.34 0.91
C GLY A 59 -8.58 -1.30 1.65
N TRP A 60 -7.98 -0.12 1.82
CA TRP A 60 -6.75 0.05 2.60
C TRP A 60 -6.97 0.04 4.10
N LEU A 61 -8.05 0.68 4.57
CA LEU A 61 -8.41 0.81 5.98
C LEU A 61 -8.96 -0.50 6.57
N THR A 62 -9.87 -1.15 5.85
CA THR A 62 -10.41 -2.48 6.22
C THR A 62 -9.42 -3.59 5.95
N GLY A 63 -8.30 -3.28 5.30
CA GLY A 63 -7.24 -4.23 5.07
C GLY A 63 -7.45 -5.18 3.88
N ARG A 64 -8.61 -5.14 3.23
CA ARG A 64 -8.98 -5.97 2.07
C ARG A 64 -7.96 -5.92 0.92
N GLN A 65 -7.23 -4.81 0.75
CA GLN A 65 -6.23 -4.64 -0.30
C GLN A 65 -4.77 -4.60 0.19
N ARG A 66 -4.49 -4.38 1.48
CA ARG A 66 -3.11 -4.23 2.02
C ARG A 66 -2.94 -4.67 3.49
N VAL A 67 -3.41 -5.88 3.86
CA VAL A 67 -3.33 -6.41 5.25
C VAL A 67 -2.00 -6.99 5.68
N GLN A 68 -1.09 -7.30 4.76
CA GLN A 68 0.03 -8.15 5.15
C GLN A 68 1.22 -7.35 5.70
N LYS A 69 1.65 -7.71 6.90
CA LYS A 69 2.90 -7.24 7.51
C LYS A 69 4.10 -7.68 6.67
N TRP A 70 5.05 -6.78 6.48
CA TRP A 70 6.35 -7.06 5.88
C TRP A 70 7.11 -8.06 6.74
N VAL A 71 7.68 -9.10 6.13
CA VAL A 71 8.44 -10.13 6.87
C VAL A 71 9.84 -10.30 6.30
N LYS A 72 10.04 -10.13 4.98
CA LYS A 72 11.34 -10.38 4.33
C LYS A 72 11.59 -9.43 3.14
N VAL A 73 12.84 -9.05 2.95
CA VAL A 73 13.31 -8.35 1.74
C VAL A 73 13.86 -9.39 0.75
N LYS A 74 13.46 -9.30 -0.53
CA LYS A 74 13.99 -10.17 -1.59
C LYS A 74 14.54 -9.33 -2.75
N MET A 75 15.69 -9.72 -3.27
CA MET A 75 16.28 -9.15 -4.48
C MET A 75 15.51 -9.68 -5.70
N VAL A 76 14.91 -8.80 -6.50
CA VAL A 76 14.14 -9.19 -7.67
C VAL A 76 14.69 -8.52 -8.93
N ARG A 77 14.87 -9.31 -10.00
CA ARG A 77 15.19 -8.80 -11.33
C ARG A 77 13.97 -8.10 -11.92
N VAL A 78 14.16 -6.86 -12.34
CA VAL A 78 13.16 -6.08 -13.09
C VAL A 78 13.71 -5.80 -14.48
N TYR A 79 12.88 -6.10 -15.47
CA TYR A 79 13.09 -5.75 -16.87
C TYR A 79 12.23 -4.51 -17.11
N GLU A 80 12.86 -3.43 -17.58
CA GLU A 80 12.21 -2.16 -17.94
C GLU A 80 11.61 -2.25 -19.34
#